data_AF-A0A7C8AK67-F1
#
_entry.id   AF-A0A7C8AK67-F1
#
_cell.length_a   1.000
_cell.length_b   1.000
_cell.length_c   1.000
_cell.angle_alpha   90.00
_cell.angle_beta   90.00
_cell.angle_gamma   90.00
#
_symmetry.space_group_name_H-M   'P 1'
#
loop_
_entity.id
_entity.type
_entity.pdbx_description
1 polymer ?
#
loop_
_entity_poly.entity_id
_entity_poly.type
_entity_poly.pdbx_seq_one_letter_code
_entity_poly.pdbx_strand_id
1 'polypeptide(L)'
;MEVSMVIGGQKKSWRGSWHGRGAALLLFLIAVAILAILYVIQMEAFFGPVAQRRPAQPEHRPWLQEDLIVPRGRLIKPPQPPKPMINEPITLSANVRLDESDRGTAVLEFAASGEVSGSWHCEYSHKGRGYQYNADFKGNIDASKTYSERGVTDESMLYFITKGTYKQACRNTEAGTETSEAGLVYVTGWLCPDYSVNGLVTITTDRSWSASYTLKKGPEGTTREPG
;
A
#
# COMPACT_ATOMS: atom_id res chain seq x y z
N MET A 1 75.35 21.74 63.71
CA MET A 1 73.99 21.78 64.30
C MET A 1 73.13 22.60 63.36
N GLU A 2 72.32 21.94 62.54
CA GLU A 2 70.94 22.31 62.20
C GLU A 2 70.45 21.40 61.06
N VAL A 3 69.76 20.35 61.51
CA VAL A 3 68.60 19.64 60.95
C VAL A 3 68.44 19.64 59.42
N SER A 4 68.87 18.54 58.80
CA SER A 4 68.26 18.04 57.57
C SER A 4 66.92 17.38 57.91
N MET A 5 65.82 17.96 57.42
CA MET A 5 64.49 17.36 57.49
C MET A 5 64.12 16.84 56.09
N VAL A 6 64.17 15.52 55.92
CA VAL A 6 63.60 14.81 54.77
C VAL A 6 62.24 14.25 55.22
N ILE A 7 61.17 14.82 54.69
CA ILE A 7 59.83 14.24 54.68
C ILE A 7 59.33 14.51 53.26
N GLY A 8 59.31 13.51 52.36
CA GLY A 8 58.35 12.42 52.40
C GLY A 8 57.35 12.67 51.28
N GLY A 9 57.65 12.13 50.10
CA GLY A 9 56.86 12.34 48.88
C GLY A 9 55.47 11.72 48.93
N GLN A 10 54.54 12.32 48.18
CA GLN A 10 53.55 11.63 47.34
C GLN A 10 52.78 12.68 46.52
N LYS A 11 53.14 12.85 45.25
CA LYS A 11 52.26 13.47 44.25
C LYS A 11 51.20 12.43 43.84
N LYS A 12 50.02 12.45 44.46
CA LYS A 12 48.85 11.73 43.96
C LYS A 12 48.28 12.46 42.73
N SER A 13 48.72 12.03 41.55
CA SER A 13 48.05 12.33 40.28
C SER A 13 46.75 11.52 40.19
N TRP A 14 45.64 12.14 40.57
CA TRP A 14 44.29 11.62 40.30
C TRP A 14 43.87 12.05 38.89
N ARG A 15 44.39 11.39 37.85
CA ARG A 15 43.76 11.39 36.52
C ARG A 15 42.75 10.26 36.48
N GLY A 16 41.57 10.53 37.04
CA GLY A 16 40.40 9.68 36.85
C GLY A 16 40.05 9.62 35.37
N SER A 17 40.25 8.45 34.77
CA SER A 17 39.74 8.09 33.45
C SER A 17 38.21 8.15 33.45
N TRP A 18 37.65 9.32 33.17
CA TRP A 18 36.20 9.54 33.00
C TRP A 18 35.77 9.55 31.53
N HIS A 19 36.66 9.21 30.60
CA HIS A 19 36.41 9.35 29.16
C HIS A 19 35.97 8.04 28.47
N GLY A 20 36.23 6.87 29.08
CA GLY A 20 35.95 5.58 28.43
C GLY A 20 34.48 5.18 28.37
N ARG A 21 33.69 5.51 29.41
CA ARG A 21 32.26 5.11 29.47
C ARG A 21 31.35 6.02 28.65
N GLY A 22 31.64 7.32 28.60
CA GLY A 22 30.88 8.27 27.77
C GLY A 22 31.12 8.07 26.28
N ALA A 23 32.37 7.80 25.87
CA ALA A 23 32.71 7.56 24.47
C ALA A 23 32.10 6.27 23.93
N ALA A 24 32.08 5.19 24.74
CA ALA A 24 31.45 3.92 24.34
C ALA A 24 29.94 4.05 24.13
N LEU A 25 29.23 4.77 25.02
CA LEU A 25 27.81 5.04 24.87
C LEU A 25 27.52 5.88 23.61
N LEU A 26 28.35 6.89 23.34
CA LEU A 26 28.20 7.76 22.17
C LEU A 26 28.38 6.97 20.87
N LEU A 27 29.41 6.11 20.78
CA LEU A 27 29.65 5.25 19.63
C LEU A 27 28.49 4.26 19.40
N PHE A 28 27.93 3.70 20.47
CA PHE A 28 26.76 2.83 20.38
C PHE A 28 25.54 3.60 19.84
N LEU A 29 25.27 4.80 20.35
CA LEU A 29 24.16 5.63 19.87
C LEU A 29 24.34 6.04 18.40
N ILE A 30 25.57 6.36 17.98
CA ILE A 30 25.88 6.65 16.57
C ILE A 30 25.63 5.42 15.70
N ALA A 31 26.07 4.22 16.13
CA ALA A 31 25.83 2.99 15.38
C ALA A 31 24.33 2.69 15.25
N VAL A 32 23.55 2.86 16.33
CA VAL A 32 22.08 2.71 16.30
C VAL A 32 21.44 3.73 15.38
N ALA A 33 21.88 5.00 15.42
CA ALA A 33 21.37 6.05 14.54
C ALA A 33 21.67 5.75 13.06
N ILE A 34 22.88 5.29 12.73
CA ILE A 34 23.25 4.90 11.37
C ILE A 34 22.37 3.72 10.91
N LEU A 35 22.19 2.70 11.74
CA LEU A 35 21.30 1.56 11.45
C LEU A 35 19.86 2.02 11.20
N ALA A 36 19.34 2.94 12.02
CA ALA A 36 18.01 3.50 11.85
C ALA A 36 17.88 4.30 10.54
N ILE A 37 18.87 5.11 10.18
CA ILE A 37 18.89 5.85 8.92
C ILE A 37 18.94 4.90 7.72
N LEU A 38 19.81 3.89 7.75
CA LEU A 38 19.90 2.90 6.68
C LEU A 38 18.61 2.10 6.53
N TYR A 39 17.95 1.77 7.64
CA TYR A 39 16.63 1.13 7.65
C TYR A 39 15.59 2.03 6.94
N VAL A 40 15.51 3.31 7.28
CA VAL A 40 14.57 4.25 6.65
C VAL A 40 14.84 4.40 5.14
N ILE A 41 16.11 4.49 4.73
CA ILE A 41 16.49 4.61 3.30
C ILE A 41 16.11 3.35 2.50
N GLN A 42 16.33 2.16 3.07
CA GLN A 42 15.89 0.91 2.43
C GLN A 42 14.38 0.85 2.30
N MET A 43 13.64 1.26 3.34
CA MET A 43 12.17 1.27 3.30
C MET A 43 11.64 2.21 2.21
N GLU A 44 12.20 3.41 2.02
CA GLU A 44 11.82 4.29 0.90
C GLU A 44 12.15 3.67 -0.48
N ALA A 45 13.12 2.75 -0.55
CA ALA A 45 13.49 2.06 -1.78
C ALA A 45 12.55 0.93 -2.17
N PHE A 46 12.04 0.19 -1.19
CA PHE A 46 11.11 -0.90 -1.45
C PHE A 46 9.68 -0.40 -1.65
N PHE A 47 9.23 0.64 -0.95
CA PHE A 47 7.80 0.98 -0.89
C PHE A 47 7.39 2.26 -1.63
N GLY A 48 8.33 2.97 -2.27
CA GLY A 48 8.06 4.26 -2.93
C GLY A 48 7.59 5.34 -1.94
N PRO A 49 6.95 6.43 -2.39
CA PRO A 49 6.50 7.52 -1.52
C PRO A 49 5.34 7.15 -0.58
N VAL A 50 4.89 5.88 -0.56
CA VAL A 50 3.83 5.46 0.34
C VAL A 50 4.45 5.21 1.71
N ALA A 51 4.46 6.26 2.55
CA ALA A 51 4.72 6.07 3.97
C ALA A 51 3.80 4.94 4.47
N GLN A 52 4.38 3.91 5.10
CA GLN A 52 3.62 2.82 5.72
C GLN A 52 2.66 3.40 6.76
N ARG A 53 1.47 3.76 6.31
CA ARG A 53 0.38 4.16 7.18
C ARG A 53 -0.26 2.88 7.61
N ARG A 54 -0.21 2.60 8.92
CA ARG A 54 -1.10 1.60 9.51
C ARG A 54 -2.52 2.02 9.11
N PRO A 55 -3.26 1.19 8.35
CA PRO A 55 -4.55 1.60 7.82
C PRO A 55 -5.51 1.83 8.99
N ALA A 56 -5.87 3.09 9.22
CA ALA A 56 -6.75 3.47 10.32
C ALA A 56 -8.20 3.04 10.03
N GLN A 57 -8.64 3.20 8.79
CA GLN A 57 -10.03 2.94 8.40
C GLN A 57 -10.23 1.50 7.91
N PRO A 58 -11.40 0.87 8.15
CA PRO A 58 -11.69 -0.50 7.72
C PRO A 58 -11.61 -0.72 6.20
N GLU A 59 -11.96 0.29 5.40
CA GLU A 59 -11.89 0.25 3.93
C GLU A 59 -10.48 0.05 3.38
N HIS A 60 -9.46 0.48 4.10
CA HIS A 60 -8.05 0.23 3.76
C HIS A 60 -7.54 -1.13 4.27
N ARG A 61 -8.42 -1.96 4.84
CA ARG A 61 -8.12 -3.31 5.36
C ARG A 61 -9.05 -4.35 4.72
N PRO A 62 -9.01 -4.50 3.39
CA PRO A 62 -9.91 -5.41 2.67
C PRO A 62 -9.75 -6.87 3.09
N TRP A 63 -8.62 -7.24 3.70
CA TRP A 63 -8.44 -8.59 4.24
C TRP A 63 -9.40 -8.93 5.39
N LEU A 64 -10.04 -7.93 6.02
CA LEU A 64 -11.09 -8.16 7.02
C LEU A 64 -12.42 -8.59 6.40
N GLN A 65 -12.53 -8.53 5.07
CA GLN A 65 -13.74 -8.88 4.30
C GLN A 65 -13.51 -10.08 3.36
N GLU A 66 -12.43 -10.85 3.57
CA GLU A 66 -12.12 -12.02 2.72
C GLU A 66 -13.19 -13.11 2.77
N ASP A 67 -13.97 -13.15 3.84
CA ASP A 67 -15.12 -14.04 4.00
C ASP A 67 -16.22 -13.78 2.95
N LEU A 68 -16.26 -12.58 2.37
CA LEU A 68 -17.15 -12.23 1.26
C LEU A 68 -16.69 -12.81 -0.09
N ILE A 69 -15.42 -13.24 -0.19
CA ILE A 69 -14.89 -13.85 -1.41
C ILE A 69 -15.39 -15.29 -1.49
N VAL A 70 -16.29 -15.54 -2.43
CA VAL A 70 -16.94 -16.83 -2.63
C VAL A 70 -15.93 -17.83 -3.20
N PRO A 71 -15.73 -18.99 -2.56
CA PRO A 71 -14.87 -20.05 -3.09
C PRO A 71 -15.33 -20.53 -4.48
N ARG A 72 -14.38 -20.90 -5.34
CA ARG A 72 -14.66 -21.42 -6.69
C ARG A 72 -15.69 -22.56 -6.66
N GLY A 73 -16.62 -22.53 -7.61
CA GLY A 73 -17.66 -23.54 -7.75
C GLY A 73 -18.86 -23.37 -6.81
N ARG A 74 -18.86 -22.36 -5.93
CA ARG A 74 -20.07 -21.95 -5.20
C ARG A 74 -20.85 -20.91 -5.98
N LEU A 75 -22.17 -20.94 -5.82
CA LEU A 75 -23.07 -19.99 -6.45
C LEU A 75 -22.92 -18.61 -5.81
N ILE A 76 -22.67 -17.59 -6.64
CA ILE A 76 -22.69 -16.19 -6.23
C ILE A 76 -24.14 -15.70 -6.30
N LYS A 77 -24.58 -14.98 -5.26
CA LYS A 77 -25.95 -14.45 -5.24
C LYS A 77 -26.10 -13.37 -6.31
N PRO A 78 -27.05 -13.50 -7.25
CA PRO A 78 -27.26 -12.47 -8.25
C PRO A 78 -27.75 -11.17 -7.59
N PRO A 79 -27.43 -10.01 -8.17
CA PRO A 79 -28.00 -8.75 -7.73
C PRO A 79 -29.52 -8.76 -7.95
N GLN A 80 -30.22 -7.92 -7.19
CA GLN A 80 -31.64 -7.64 -7.40
C GLN A 80 -31.82 -6.13 -7.55
N PRO A 81 -32.81 -5.66 -8.34
CA PRO A 81 -33.14 -4.25 -8.41
C PRO A 81 -33.29 -3.65 -7.00
N PRO A 82 -32.73 -2.45 -6.73
CA PRO A 82 -32.27 -1.46 -7.69
C PRO A 82 -30.80 -1.61 -8.17
N LYS A 83 -30.08 -2.66 -7.74
CA LYS A 83 -28.67 -2.87 -8.16
C LYS A 83 -28.57 -3.23 -9.65
N PRO A 84 -27.46 -2.85 -10.33
CA PRO A 84 -27.24 -3.20 -11.72
C PRO A 84 -27.22 -4.72 -11.90
N MET A 85 -27.97 -5.19 -12.88
CA MET A 85 -27.99 -6.59 -13.30
C MET A 85 -26.90 -6.81 -14.35
N ILE A 86 -25.98 -7.74 -14.09
CA ILE A 86 -24.94 -8.12 -15.05
C ILE A 86 -25.47 -9.34 -15.82
N ASN A 87 -26.20 -9.08 -16.91
CA ASN A 87 -26.77 -10.16 -17.73
C ASN A 87 -25.79 -10.66 -18.80
N GLU A 88 -24.81 -9.83 -19.16
CA GLU A 88 -23.77 -10.12 -20.12
C GLU A 88 -22.41 -9.74 -19.52
N PRO A 89 -21.30 -10.39 -19.93
CA PRO A 89 -19.98 -10.01 -19.48
C PRO A 89 -19.67 -8.54 -19.82
N ILE A 90 -19.18 -7.79 -18.83
CA ILE A 90 -18.75 -6.40 -19.00
C ILE A 90 -17.26 -6.27 -18.69
N THR A 91 -16.56 -5.46 -19.49
CA THR A 91 -15.15 -5.11 -19.25
C THR A 91 -15.04 -3.61 -19.04
N LEU A 92 -14.43 -3.21 -17.93
CA LEU A 92 -14.29 -1.82 -17.52
C LEU A 92 -12.81 -1.49 -17.35
N SER A 93 -12.37 -0.40 -17.96
CA SER A 93 -11.03 0.17 -17.74
C SER A 93 -11.16 1.34 -16.78
N ALA A 94 -10.42 1.31 -15.67
CA ALA A 94 -10.49 2.30 -14.60
C ALA A 94 -9.10 2.85 -14.28
N ASN A 95 -9.04 4.17 -14.09
CA ASN A 95 -7.81 4.85 -13.70
C ASN A 95 -7.52 4.60 -12.23
N VAL A 96 -6.26 4.30 -11.93
CA VAL A 96 -5.76 4.10 -10.57
C VAL A 96 -4.91 5.31 -10.20
N ARG A 97 -5.19 5.96 -9.07
CA ARG A 97 -4.48 7.19 -8.65
C ARG A 97 -4.06 7.13 -7.19
N LEU A 98 -2.95 7.79 -6.87
CA LEU A 98 -2.50 8.05 -5.51
C LEU A 98 -2.22 9.55 -5.37
N ASP A 99 -2.91 10.22 -4.44
CA ASP A 99 -2.75 11.66 -4.18
C ASP A 99 -2.74 12.50 -5.48
N GLU A 100 -3.76 12.32 -6.33
CA GLU A 100 -3.90 12.91 -7.67
C GLU A 100 -2.87 12.49 -8.73
N SER A 101 -1.85 11.71 -8.38
CA SER A 101 -0.90 11.19 -9.36
C SER A 101 -1.45 9.94 -10.03
N ASP A 102 -1.29 9.84 -11.35
CA ASP A 102 -1.65 8.63 -12.08
C ASP A 102 -0.76 7.45 -11.67
N ARG A 103 -1.39 6.30 -11.49
CA ARG A 103 -0.81 5.01 -11.10
C ARG A 103 -1.34 3.90 -12.01
N GLY A 104 -1.59 4.26 -13.26
CA GLY A 104 -1.89 3.33 -14.33
C GLY A 104 -3.35 2.91 -14.35
N THR A 105 -3.60 1.76 -14.96
CA THR A 105 -4.93 1.35 -15.36
C THR A 105 -5.23 -0.04 -14.84
N ALA A 106 -6.39 -0.19 -14.21
CA ALA A 106 -6.94 -1.48 -13.86
C ALA A 106 -8.04 -1.86 -14.86
N VAL A 107 -7.97 -3.09 -15.36
CA VAL A 107 -9.02 -3.69 -16.19
C VAL A 107 -9.82 -4.63 -15.30
N LEU A 108 -11.13 -4.43 -15.24
CA LEU A 108 -12.08 -5.23 -14.49
C LEU A 108 -13.01 -5.94 -15.46
N GLU A 109 -13.24 -7.23 -15.23
CA GLU A 109 -14.16 -8.05 -16.00
C GLU A 109 -15.19 -8.60 -15.03
N PHE A 110 -16.48 -8.32 -15.29
CA PHE A 110 -17.58 -8.88 -14.51
C PHE A 110 -18.32 -9.87 -15.39
N ALA A 111 -18.37 -11.12 -14.96
CA ALA A 111 -19.14 -12.16 -15.62
C ALA A 111 -20.62 -12.08 -15.20
N ALA A 112 -21.51 -12.59 -16.04
CA ALA A 112 -22.94 -12.72 -15.70
C ALA A 112 -23.20 -13.67 -14.51
N SER A 113 -22.24 -14.54 -14.19
CA SER A 113 -22.24 -15.39 -12.99
C SER A 113 -22.00 -14.61 -11.69
N GLY A 114 -21.61 -13.33 -11.76
CA GLY A 114 -21.20 -12.51 -10.63
C GLY A 114 -19.71 -12.64 -10.26
N GLU A 115 -18.95 -13.46 -10.98
CA GLU A 115 -17.49 -13.53 -10.84
C GLU A 115 -16.85 -12.24 -11.36
N VAL A 116 -15.79 -11.80 -10.67
CA VAL A 116 -15.02 -10.61 -11.05
C VAL A 116 -13.57 -11.00 -11.22
N SER A 117 -12.97 -10.69 -12.37
CA SER A 117 -11.53 -10.83 -12.62
C SER A 117 -10.94 -9.51 -13.07
N GLY A 118 -9.62 -9.42 -13.03
CA GLY A 118 -8.95 -8.27 -13.61
C GLY A 118 -7.47 -8.28 -13.41
N SER A 119 -6.86 -7.24 -13.97
CA SER A 119 -5.45 -6.95 -13.84
C SER A 119 -5.24 -5.46 -13.59
N TRP A 120 -4.10 -5.12 -12.98
CA TRP A 120 -3.66 -3.75 -12.81
C TRP A 120 -2.20 -3.65 -13.24
N HIS A 121 -1.93 -2.65 -14.08
CA HIS A 121 -0.59 -2.32 -14.54
C HIS A 121 -0.29 -0.85 -14.25
N CYS A 122 0.89 -0.60 -13.70
CA CYS A 122 1.33 0.75 -13.32
C CYS A 122 2.82 0.90 -13.59
N GLU A 123 3.19 2.01 -14.23
CA GLU A 123 4.58 2.44 -14.37
C GLU A 123 4.70 3.92 -13.99
N TYR A 124 5.64 4.26 -13.11
CA TYR A 124 5.91 5.66 -12.76
C TYR A 124 7.34 5.85 -12.26
N SER A 125 7.83 7.09 -12.30
CA SER A 125 9.14 7.46 -11.77
C SER A 125 9.00 8.39 -10.56
N HIS A 126 9.80 8.17 -9.52
CA HIS A 126 9.87 9.03 -8.35
C HIS A 126 11.29 9.07 -7.78
N LYS A 127 11.85 10.27 -7.58
CA LYS A 127 13.21 10.50 -7.03
C LYS A 127 14.29 9.62 -7.71
N GLY A 128 14.35 9.61 -9.04
CA GLY A 128 15.37 8.84 -9.79
C GLY A 128 15.17 7.31 -9.77
N ARG A 129 14.00 6.84 -9.33
CA ARG A 129 13.63 5.42 -9.35
C ARG A 129 12.41 5.20 -10.23
N GLY A 130 12.48 4.23 -11.14
CA GLY A 130 11.34 3.74 -11.91
C GLY A 130 10.68 2.59 -11.16
N TYR A 131 9.36 2.65 -11.01
CA TYR A 131 8.54 1.62 -10.37
C TYR A 131 7.61 1.02 -11.42
N GLN A 132 7.49 -0.29 -11.42
CA GLN A 132 6.53 -1.03 -12.23
C GLN A 132 5.76 -1.99 -11.33
N TYR A 133 4.43 -1.94 -11.39
CA TYR A 133 3.55 -2.89 -10.70
C TYR A 133 2.74 -3.66 -11.74
N ASN A 134 2.67 -4.97 -11.52
CA ASN A 134 1.81 -5.88 -12.27
C ASN A 134 1.01 -6.71 -11.28
N ALA A 135 -0.31 -6.76 -11.43
CA ALA A 135 -1.21 -7.43 -10.52
C ALA A 135 -2.31 -8.16 -11.28
N ASP A 136 -2.65 -9.36 -10.82
CA ASP A 136 -3.78 -10.15 -11.31
C ASP A 136 -4.65 -10.55 -10.11
N PHE A 137 -5.96 -10.42 -10.24
CA PHE A 137 -6.90 -10.66 -9.14
C PHE A 137 -8.22 -11.26 -9.60
N LYS A 138 -8.87 -11.98 -8.67
CA LYS A 138 -10.19 -12.61 -8.88
C LYS A 138 -11.04 -12.53 -7.62
N GLY A 139 -12.35 -12.53 -7.79
CA GLY A 139 -13.33 -12.51 -6.71
C GLY A 139 -14.75 -12.51 -7.25
N ASN A 140 -15.63 -11.75 -6.61
CA ASN A 140 -17.05 -11.74 -6.91
C ASN A 140 -17.72 -10.43 -6.50
N ILE A 141 -18.92 -10.23 -7.03
CA ILE A 141 -19.87 -9.26 -6.51
C ILE A 141 -20.46 -9.75 -5.17
N ASP A 142 -20.94 -8.82 -4.35
CA ASP A 142 -21.74 -9.11 -3.17
C ASP A 142 -22.99 -8.23 -3.14
N ALA A 143 -24.13 -8.84 -3.48
CA ALA A 143 -25.42 -8.18 -3.50
C ALA A 143 -25.99 -7.85 -2.10
N SER A 144 -25.41 -8.36 -1.01
CA SER A 144 -25.89 -8.10 0.36
C SER A 144 -25.41 -6.77 0.93
N LYS A 145 -24.36 -6.18 0.34
CA LYS A 145 -23.82 -4.89 0.75
C LYS A 145 -24.68 -3.74 0.21
N THR A 146 -24.73 -2.66 0.97
CA THR A 146 -25.39 -1.41 0.60
C THR A 146 -24.40 -0.27 0.77
N TYR A 147 -24.30 0.61 -0.24
CA TYR A 147 -23.39 1.74 -0.15
C TYR A 147 -23.88 2.72 0.90
N SER A 148 -22.97 3.22 1.72
CA SER A 148 -23.28 4.27 2.68
C SER A 148 -22.08 5.17 2.89
N GLU A 149 -22.24 6.45 2.62
CA GLU A 149 -21.23 7.47 2.84
C GLU A 149 -21.86 8.68 3.55
N ARG A 150 -21.24 9.14 4.64
CA ARG A 150 -21.69 10.33 5.41
C ARG A 150 -23.18 10.29 5.80
N GLY A 151 -23.71 9.10 6.06
CA GLY A 151 -25.12 8.88 6.44
C GLY A 151 -26.10 8.83 5.27
N VAL A 152 -25.63 9.03 4.02
CA VAL A 152 -26.42 8.83 2.81
C VAL A 152 -26.24 7.39 2.35
N THR A 153 -27.35 6.67 2.22
CA THR A 153 -27.38 5.28 1.76
C THR A 153 -27.79 5.23 0.30
N ASP A 154 -27.08 4.45 -0.51
CA ASP A 154 -27.43 4.18 -1.91
C ASP A 154 -27.52 2.66 -2.12
N GLU A 155 -28.74 2.19 -2.38
CA GLU A 155 -29.03 0.78 -2.62
C GLU A 155 -28.79 0.34 -4.07
N SER A 156 -28.60 1.30 -4.98
CA SER A 156 -28.41 1.03 -6.41
C SER A 156 -26.99 0.59 -6.76
N MET A 157 -26.02 0.79 -5.87
CA MET A 157 -24.64 0.39 -6.13
C MET A 157 -24.40 -1.09 -5.80
N LEU A 158 -23.63 -1.77 -6.66
CA LEU A 158 -23.25 -3.16 -6.49
C LEU A 158 -21.82 -3.28 -5.98
N TYR A 159 -21.64 -3.86 -4.80
CA TYR A 159 -20.32 -4.08 -4.23
C TYR A 159 -19.59 -5.22 -4.93
N PHE A 160 -18.28 -5.11 -5.06
CA PHE A 160 -17.40 -6.20 -5.44
C PHE A 160 -16.12 -6.22 -4.62
N ILE A 161 -15.55 -7.42 -4.47
CA ILE A 161 -14.29 -7.65 -3.79
C ILE A 161 -13.50 -8.71 -4.55
N THR A 162 -12.21 -8.44 -4.73
CA THR A 162 -11.26 -9.36 -5.35
C THR A 162 -10.01 -9.52 -4.49
N LYS A 163 -9.30 -10.60 -4.73
CA LYS A 163 -7.99 -10.90 -4.16
C LYS A 163 -7.08 -11.48 -5.22
N GLY A 164 -5.80 -11.16 -5.11
CA GLY A 164 -4.78 -11.64 -6.02
C GLY A 164 -3.38 -11.41 -5.50
N THR A 165 -2.43 -11.40 -6.43
CA THR A 165 -1.03 -11.11 -6.14
C THR A 165 -0.52 -9.98 -7.01
N TYR A 166 0.38 -9.17 -6.47
CA TYR A 166 1.15 -8.21 -7.26
C TYR A 166 2.64 -8.56 -7.28
N LYS A 167 3.32 -8.11 -8.33
CA LYS A 167 4.76 -8.00 -8.41
C LYS A 167 5.14 -6.56 -8.65
N GLN A 168 6.13 -6.10 -7.91
CA GLN A 168 6.76 -4.81 -8.07
C GLN A 168 8.18 -5.01 -8.57
N ALA A 169 8.60 -4.20 -9.54
CA ALA A 169 9.99 -4.00 -9.91
C ALA A 169 10.35 -2.54 -9.67
N CYS A 170 11.48 -2.29 -9.03
CA CYS A 170 12.01 -0.94 -8.81
C CYS A 170 13.42 -0.87 -9.38
N ARG A 171 13.64 0.05 -10.31
CA ARG A 171 14.94 0.30 -10.94
C ARG A 171 15.48 1.66 -10.49
N ASN A 172 16.62 1.64 -9.80
CA ASN A 172 17.35 2.85 -9.45
C ASN A 172 18.34 3.17 -10.58
N THR A 173 18.08 4.23 -11.33
CA THR A 173 18.92 4.60 -12.48
C THR A 173 20.29 5.15 -12.09
N GLU A 174 20.41 5.74 -10.90
CA GLU A 174 21.67 6.33 -10.41
C GLU A 174 22.64 5.25 -9.91
N ALA A 175 22.13 4.27 -9.18
CA ALA A 175 22.93 3.17 -8.62
C ALA A 175 23.04 1.95 -9.56
N GLY A 176 22.27 1.92 -10.64
CA GLY A 176 22.19 0.76 -11.54
C GLY A 176 21.63 -0.51 -10.87
N THR A 177 20.85 -0.34 -9.79
CA THR A 177 20.30 -1.47 -9.01
C THR A 177 18.84 -1.71 -9.36
N GLU A 178 18.44 -2.98 -9.27
CA GLU A 178 17.07 -3.43 -9.46
C GLU A 178 16.63 -4.25 -8.24
N THR A 179 15.44 -3.96 -7.73
CA THR A 179 14.80 -4.71 -6.66
C THR A 179 13.44 -5.19 -7.12
N SER A 180 13.01 -6.35 -6.59
CA SER A 180 11.68 -6.87 -6.83
C SER A 180 11.03 -7.31 -5.52
N GLU A 181 9.73 -7.08 -5.44
CA GLU A 181 8.88 -7.46 -4.32
C GLU A 181 7.60 -8.10 -4.86
N ALA A 182 6.99 -8.99 -4.07
CA ALA A 182 5.68 -9.53 -4.36
C ALA A 182 4.83 -9.58 -3.10
N GLY A 183 3.52 -9.46 -3.27
CA GLY A 183 2.58 -9.50 -2.16
C GLY A 183 1.15 -9.74 -2.63
N LEU A 184 0.20 -9.39 -1.76
CA LEU A 184 -1.22 -9.50 -2.02
C LEU A 184 -1.77 -8.18 -2.56
N VAL A 185 -2.70 -8.30 -3.50
CA VAL A 185 -3.54 -7.19 -3.97
C VAL A 185 -5.00 -7.52 -3.69
N TYR A 186 -5.76 -6.50 -3.32
CA TYR A 186 -7.21 -6.54 -3.23
C TYR A 186 -7.75 -5.42 -4.09
N VAL A 187 -8.84 -5.68 -4.80
CA VAL A 187 -9.60 -4.62 -5.46
C VAL A 187 -11.02 -4.68 -4.92
N THR A 188 -11.42 -3.61 -4.25
CA THR A 188 -12.76 -3.48 -3.67
C THR A 188 -13.42 -2.23 -4.21
N GLY A 189 -14.70 -2.28 -4.49
CA GLY A 189 -15.39 -1.10 -4.96
C GLY A 189 -16.87 -1.31 -5.18
N TRP A 190 -17.44 -0.31 -5.83
CA TRP A 190 -18.85 -0.21 -6.13
C TRP A 190 -19.02 0.05 -7.61
N LEU A 191 -19.85 -0.78 -8.24
CA LEU A 191 -20.32 -0.61 -9.61
C LEU A 191 -21.65 0.16 -9.56
N CYS A 192 -21.69 1.30 -10.23
CA CYS A 192 -22.87 2.13 -10.36
C CYS A 192 -23.80 1.60 -11.47
N PRO A 193 -25.09 1.99 -11.48
CA PRO A 193 -26.02 1.64 -12.56
C PRO A 193 -25.61 2.11 -13.97
N ASP A 194 -24.81 3.16 -14.07
CA ASP A 194 -24.25 3.69 -15.33
C ASP A 194 -22.93 3.00 -15.74
N TYR A 195 -22.57 1.90 -15.08
CA TYR A 195 -21.30 1.18 -15.25
C TYR A 195 -20.03 2.01 -14.98
N SER A 196 -20.17 3.13 -14.25
CA SER A 196 -19.04 3.77 -13.57
C SER A 196 -18.61 2.93 -12.36
N VAL A 197 -17.35 3.05 -11.99
CA VAL A 197 -16.77 2.30 -10.85
C VAL A 197 -16.04 3.26 -9.94
N ASN A 198 -16.25 3.10 -8.63
CA ASN A 198 -15.48 3.76 -7.59
C ASN A 198 -14.99 2.73 -6.57
N GLY A 199 -13.70 2.74 -6.26
CA GLY A 199 -13.15 1.77 -5.33
C GLY A 199 -11.70 2.05 -4.95
N LEU A 200 -11.05 1.01 -4.45
CA LEU A 200 -9.66 1.00 -4.04
C LEU A 200 -8.94 -0.22 -4.60
N VAL A 201 -7.73 0.00 -5.09
CA VAL A 201 -6.71 -1.05 -5.21
C VAL A 201 -5.86 -0.99 -3.95
N THR A 202 -5.75 -2.07 -3.20
CA THR A 202 -4.96 -2.14 -1.98
C THR A 202 -3.90 -3.22 -2.09
N ILE A 203 -2.63 -2.86 -1.90
CA ILE A 203 -1.51 -3.80 -1.85
C ILE A 203 -0.97 -3.94 -0.43
N THR A 204 -0.46 -5.12 -0.11
CA THR A 204 0.18 -5.44 1.17
C THR A 204 1.05 -6.69 1.05
N THR A 205 2.16 -6.77 1.80
CA THR A 205 2.96 -8.01 1.86
C THR A 205 2.45 -8.98 2.92
N ASP A 206 2.02 -8.47 4.07
CA ASP A 206 1.81 -9.25 5.29
C ASP A 206 0.57 -8.83 6.12
N ARG A 207 -0.24 -7.90 5.60
CA ARG A 207 -1.41 -7.29 6.26
C ARG A 207 -1.06 -6.46 7.50
N SER A 208 0.22 -6.22 7.80
CA SER A 208 0.66 -5.32 8.88
C SER A 208 0.68 -3.85 8.42
N TRP A 209 0.92 -3.65 7.11
CA TRP A 209 0.83 -2.38 6.41
C TRP A 209 0.01 -2.53 5.12
N SER A 210 -0.37 -1.41 4.50
CA SER A 210 -0.99 -1.42 3.17
C SER A 210 -0.79 -0.10 2.45
N ALA A 211 -0.70 -0.14 1.12
CA ALA A 211 -0.88 1.03 0.26
C ALA A 211 -2.24 0.94 -0.44
N SER A 212 -3.00 2.03 -0.46
CA SER A 212 -4.30 2.10 -1.13
C SER A 212 -4.29 3.17 -2.22
N TYR A 213 -4.81 2.80 -3.38
CA TYR A 213 -4.91 3.63 -4.57
C TYR A 213 -6.37 3.78 -4.95
N THR A 214 -6.79 4.99 -5.27
CA THR A 214 -8.15 5.28 -5.71
C THR A 214 -8.38 4.70 -7.10
N LEU A 215 -9.42 3.90 -7.26
CA LEU A 215 -9.85 3.30 -8.51
C LEU A 215 -11.11 4.02 -9.02
N LYS A 216 -11.06 4.62 -10.20
CA LYS A 216 -12.22 5.33 -10.78
C LYS A 216 -12.36 5.11 -12.29
N LYS A 217 -13.57 4.76 -12.72
CA LYS A 217 -14.05 4.89 -14.11
C LYS A 217 -15.26 5.82 -14.11
N GLY A 218 -15.24 6.88 -14.91
CA GLY A 218 -16.42 7.74 -15.12
C GLY A 218 -17.42 7.13 -16.12
N PRO A 219 -18.64 7.68 -16.22
CA PRO A 219 -19.60 7.24 -17.24
C PRO A 219 -19.02 7.41 -18.65
N GLU A 220 -19.31 6.45 -19.54
CA GLU A 220 -18.93 6.55 -20.96
C GLU A 220 -19.52 7.83 -21.57
N GLY A 221 -18.64 8.68 -22.11
CA GLY A 221 -19.02 9.99 -22.68
C GLY A 221 -18.48 11.23 -21.97
N THR A 222 -17.73 11.09 -20.87
CA THR A 222 -16.98 12.21 -20.27
C THR A 222 -15.59 12.38 -20.92
N THR A 223 -15.55 12.57 -22.24
CA THR A 223 -14.37 13.18 -22.89
C THR A 223 -14.38 14.66 -22.52
N ARG A 224 -13.69 15.03 -21.44
CA ARG A 224 -13.37 16.44 -21.21
C ARG A 224 -12.35 16.84 -22.27
N GLU A 225 -12.77 17.60 -23.27
CA GLU A 225 -11.83 18.36 -24.10
C GLU A 225 -10.98 19.25 -23.19
N PRO A 226 -9.65 19.30 -23.39
CA PRO A 226 -8.82 20.28 -22.71
C PRO A 226 -9.17 21.67 -23.27
N GLY A 227 -9.65 22.56 -22.39
CA GLY A 227 -9.71 24.00 -22.64
C GLY A 227 -8.38 24.69 -22.40
#